data_AF-A0A7X7KA10-F1
#
_entry.id   AF-A0A7X7KA10-F1
#
_cell.length_a   1.000
_cell.length_b   1.000
_cell.length_c   1.000
_cell.angle_alpha   90.00
_cell.angle_beta   90.00
_cell.angle_gamma   90.00
#
_symmetry.space_group_name_H-M   'P 1'
#
loop_
_entity.id
_entity.type
_entity.pdbx_description
1 polymer ?
#
loop_
_entity_poly.entity_id
_entity_poly.type
_entity_poly.pdbx_seq_one_letter_code
_entity_poly.pdbx_strand_id
1 'polypeptide(L)' 'MILDQQLVDALRADLEAARYTVSAVQELLGPVATAALGRERALPALRVTEGSADPLAVLVRTFVLGRPTSRAALDAA' A
#
# COMPACT_ATOMS: atom_id res chain seq x y z
N MET A 1 12.10 -5.33 23.33
CA MET A 1 12.45 -4.85 21.98
C MET A 1 12.30 -3.33 22.00
N ILE A 2 13.41 -2.59 21.97
CA ILE A 2 13.37 -1.13 21.90
C ILE A 2 13.27 -0.77 20.42
N LEU A 3 12.23 -0.03 20.03
CA LEU A 3 12.08 0.52 18.67
C LEU A 3 12.87 1.83 18.59
N ASP A 4 13.56 2.06 17.48
CA ASP A 4 14.20 3.35 17.20
C ASP A 4 13.12 4.38 16.85
N GLN A 5 12.96 5.39 17.70
CA GLN A 5 11.93 6.42 17.54
C GLN A 5 12.10 7.21 16.23
N GLN A 6 13.34 7.44 15.78
CA GLN A 6 13.59 8.19 14.55
C GLN A 6 13.07 7.43 13.33
N LEU A 7 13.20 6.10 13.32
CA LEU A 7 12.67 5.26 12.24
C LEU A 7 11.14 5.20 12.27
N VAL A 8 10.53 5.20 13.46
CA VAL A 8 9.07 5.23 13.59
C VAL A 8 8.50 6.55 13.08
N ASP A 9 9.15 7.67 13.37
CA ASP A 9 8.71 8.99 12.92
C ASP A 9 8.88 9.15 11.41
N ALA A 10 9.98 8.64 10.83
CA ALA A 10 10.17 8.61 9.38
C ALA A 10 9.08 7.79 8.67
N LEU A 11 8.82 6.55 9.15
CA LEU A 11 7.77 5.71 8.59
C LEU A 11 6.39 6.38 8.67
N ARG A 12 6.09 7.06 9.77
CA ARG A 12 4.83 7.82 9.90
C ARG A 12 4.71 8.87 8.80
N ALA A 13 5.78 9.65 8.58
CA ALA A 13 5.78 10.70 7.56
C ALA A 13 5.52 10.15 6.15
N ASP A 14 6.14 9.02 5.81
CA ASP A 14 5.94 8.35 4.52
C ASP A 14 4.48 7.89 4.34
N LEU A 15 3.92 7.23 5.36
CA LEU A 15 2.52 6.77 5.34
C LEU A 15 1.52 7.92 5.23
N GLU A 16 1.79 9.05 5.89
CA GLU A 16 0.96 10.26 5.80
C GLU A 16 1.06 10.91 4.42
N ALA A 17 2.26 11.03 3.87
CA ALA A 17 2.50 11.59 2.54
C ALA A 17 1.81 10.78 1.43
N ALA A 18 1.85 9.44 1.52
CA ALA A 18 1.16 8.53 0.62
C ALA A 18 -0.36 8.45 0.87
N ARG A 19 -0.88 9.13 1.90
CA ARG A 19 -2.28 9.04 2.38
C ARG A 19 -2.70 7.59 2.65
N TYR A 20 -1.81 6.78 3.21
CA TYR A 20 -2.01 5.35 3.48
C TYR A 20 -3.06 5.12 4.58
N THR A 21 -4.33 5.26 4.19
CA THR A 21 -5.51 5.16 5.06
C THR A 21 -6.50 4.17 4.46
N VAL A 22 -7.37 3.57 5.28
CA VAL A 22 -8.37 2.61 4.80
C VAL A 22 -9.27 3.22 3.71
N SER A 23 -9.69 4.48 3.86
CA SER A 23 -10.53 5.16 2.88
C SER A 23 -9.81 5.38 1.55
N ALA A 24 -8.55 5.84 1.58
CA ALA A 24 -7.76 6.05 0.37
C ALA A 24 -7.48 4.72 -0.36
N VAL A 25 -7.21 3.64 0.38
CA VAL A 25 -7.05 2.29 -0.19
C VAL A 25 -8.35 1.83 -0.85
N GLN A 26 -9.50 2.01 -0.19
CA GLN A 26 -10.80 1.65 -0.78
C GLN A 26 -11.14 2.47 -2.03
N GLU A 27 -10.78 3.75 -2.04
CA GLU A 27 -10.92 4.63 -3.21
C GLU A 27 -10.02 4.16 -4.36
N LEU A 28 -8.74 3.91 -4.09
CA LEU A 28 -7.77 3.38 -5.06
C LEU A 28 -8.27 2.07 -5.68
N LEU A 29 -8.70 1.12 -4.85
CA LEU A 29 -9.15 -0.20 -5.29
C LEU A 29 -10.52 -0.16 -5.98
N GLY A 30 -11.35 0.81 -5.64
CA GLY A 30 -12.74 0.85 -6.04
C GLY A 30 -13.59 -0.28 -5.41
N PRO A 31 -14.91 -0.26 -5.64
CA PRO A 31 -15.85 -1.14 -4.94
C PRO A 31 -15.65 -2.62 -5.26
N VAL A 32 -15.33 -2.96 -6.51
CA VAL A 32 -15.18 -4.36 -6.95
C VAL A 32 -13.95 -5.00 -6.31
N ALA A 33 -12.79 -4.35 -6.39
CA ALA A 33 -11.56 -4.94 -5.84
C ALA A 33 -11.58 -4.94 -4.31
N THR A 34 -12.14 -3.91 -3.68
CA THR A 34 -12.38 -3.89 -2.23
C THR A 34 -13.26 -5.07 -1.78
N ALA A 35 -14.39 -5.29 -2.45
CA ALA A 35 -15.30 -6.39 -2.11
C ALA A 35 -14.71 -7.77 -2.38
N ALA A 36 -13.89 -7.92 -3.43
CA ALA A 36 -13.19 -9.15 -3.75
C ALA A 36 -12.11 -9.48 -2.70
N LEU A 37 -11.32 -8.48 -2.32
CA LEU A 37 -10.25 -8.62 -1.34
C LEU A 37 -10.79 -9.02 0.04
N GLY A 38 -11.93 -8.46 0.46
CA GLY A 38 -12.62 -8.87 1.70
C GLY A 38 -13.13 -10.31 1.70
N ARG A 39 -13.11 -10.99 0.55
CA ARG A 39 -13.39 -12.44 0.39
C ARG A 39 -12.13 -13.22 0.02
N GLU A 40 -10.96 -12.68 0.36
CA GLU A 40 -9.64 -13.24 0.08
C GLU A 40 -9.33 -13.41 -1.42
N ARG A 41 -10.06 -12.72 -2.30
CA ARG A 41 -9.81 -12.72 -3.75
C ARG A 41 -8.96 -11.50 -4.12
N ALA A 42 -7.63 -11.65 -4.06
CA ALA A 42 -6.69 -10.56 -4.30
C ALA A 42 -6.50 -10.16 -5.77
N LEU A 43 -6.91 -11.00 -6.74
CA LEU A 43 -6.63 -10.77 -8.17
C LEU A 43 -7.10 -9.39 -8.70
N PRO A 44 -8.31 -8.89 -8.38
CA PRO A 44 -8.72 -7.56 -8.82
C PRO A 44 -7.84 -6.44 -8.24
N ALA A 45 -7.45 -6.53 -6.97
CA ALA A 45 -6.56 -5.54 -6.34
C ALA A 45 -5.14 -5.59 -6.93
N LEU A 46 -4.66 -6.78 -7.29
CA LEU A 46 -3.40 -6.95 -7.99
C LEU A 46 -3.40 -6.28 -9.36
N ARG A 47 -4.51 -6.36 -10.10
CA ARG A 47 -4.66 -5.70 -11.40
C ARG A 47 -4.74 -4.17 -11.27
N VAL A 48 -5.50 -3.67 -10.30
CA VAL A 48 -5.63 -2.21 -10.09
C VAL A 48 -4.28 -1.57 -9.76
N THR A 49 -3.44 -2.27 -9.00
CA THR A 49 -2.14 -1.74 -8.57
C THR A 49 -0.98 -2.08 -9.52
N GLU A 50 -1.23 -2.82 -10.60
CA GLU A 50 -0.17 -3.30 -11.49
C GLU A 50 0.52 -2.15 -12.23
N GLY A 51 1.86 -2.09 -12.13
CA GLY A 51 2.68 -1.08 -12.83
C GLY A 51 2.51 0.36 -12.32
N SER A 52 1.69 0.60 -11.30
CA SER A 52 1.51 1.94 -10.74
C SER A 52 2.76 2.41 -10.00
N ALA A 53 3.16 3.65 -10.26
CA ALA A 53 4.19 4.38 -9.52
C ALA A 53 3.60 5.28 -8.43
N ASP A 54 2.28 5.26 -8.22
CA ASP A 54 1.64 5.95 -7.09
C ASP A 54 2.12 5.33 -5.76
N PRO A 55 2.70 6.12 -4.84
CA PRO A 55 3.12 5.67 -3.51
C PRO A 55 2.08 4.79 -2.79
N LEU A 56 0.81 5.20 -2.81
CA LEU A 56 -0.27 4.46 -2.17
C LEU A 56 -0.41 3.05 -2.76
N ALA A 57 -0.33 2.92 -4.08
CA ALA A 57 -0.42 1.64 -4.78
C ALA A 57 0.79 0.74 -4.49
N VAL A 58 2.00 1.32 -4.39
CA VAL A 58 3.23 0.59 -4.03
C VAL A 58 3.13 0.04 -2.60
N LEU A 59 2.69 0.85 -1.64
CA LEU A 59 2.51 0.43 -0.24
C LEU A 59 1.41 -0.63 -0.12
N VAL A 60 0.27 -0.48 -0.83
CA VAL A 60 -0.80 -1.50 -0.85
C VAL A 60 -0.29 -2.83 -1.41
N ARG A 61 0.50 -2.82 -2.48
CA ARG A 61 1.11 -4.05 -3.02
C ARG A 61 2.02 -4.74 -2.02
N THR A 62 2.83 -3.95 -1.31
CA THR A 62 3.83 -4.45 -0.36
C THR A 62 3.16 -4.98 0.90
N PHE A 63 2.36 -4.16 1.58
CA PHE A 63 1.83 -4.47 2.91
C PHE A 63 0.49 -5.22 2.91
N VAL A 64 -0.39 -4.95 1.95
CA VAL A 64 -1.73 -5.58 1.91
C VAL A 64 -1.73 -6.83 1.02
N LEU A 65 -1.13 -6.75 -0.16
CA LEU A 65 -1.17 -7.84 -1.15
C LEU A 65 0.02 -8.81 -1.03
N GLY A 66 0.99 -8.50 -0.17
CA GLY A 66 2.18 -9.32 0.09
C GLY A 66 2.99 -9.59 -1.17
N ARG A 67 3.05 -8.64 -2.11
CA ARG A 67 3.77 -8.77 -3.37
C ARG A 67 5.11 -8.06 -3.29
N PRO A 68 6.15 -8.62 -3.94
CA PRO A 68 7.41 -7.92 -4.07
C PRO A 68 7.22 -6.63 -4.87
N THR A 69 7.84 -5.56 -4.38
CA THR A 69 8.03 -4.28 -5.06
C THR A 69 9.52 -4.02 -5.20
N SER A 70 9.91 -3.18 -6.15
CA SER A 70 11.33 -2.82 -6.27
C SER A 70 11.71 -1.93 -5.09
N ARG A 71 12.95 -2.06 -4.62
CA ARG A 71 13.51 -1.18 -3.58
C ARG A 71 13.32 0.29 -3.96
N ALA A 72 13.66 0.66 -5.20
CA ALA A 72 13.55 2.04 -5.65
C ALA A 72 12.10 2.58 -5.64
N ALA A 73 11.09 1.74 -5.93
CA ALA A 73 9.70 2.17 -5.83
C ALA A 73 9.25 2.32 -4.38
N LEU A 74 9.70 1.42 -3.48
CA LEU A 74 9.35 1.48 -2.07
C LEU A 74 10.08 2.61 -1.34
N ASP A 75 11.33 2.90 -1.68
CA ASP A 75 12.10 4.03 -1.13
C ASP A 75 11.53 5.39 -1.59
N ALA A 76 10.75 5.41 -2.67
CA ALA A 76 10.11 6.61 -3.21
C ALA A 76 8.62 6.73 -2.82
N ALA A 77 8.08 5.76 -2.10
CA ALA A 77 6.68 5.67 -1.72
C ALA A 77 6.48 6.07 -0.25
#